data_AF-A0A2M6VNY9-F1
#
_entry.id   AF-A0A2M6VNY9-F1
#
_cell.length_a   1.000
_cell.length_b   1.000
_cell.length_c   1.000
_cell.angle_alpha   90.00
_cell.angle_beta   90.00
_cell.angle_gamma   90.00
#
_symmetry.space_group_name_H-M   'P 1'
#
loop_
_entity.id
_entity.type
_entity.pdbx_description
1 polymer ?
#
loop_
_entity_poly.entity_id
_entity_poly.type
_entity_poly.pdbx_seq_one_letter_code
_entity_poly.pdbx_strand_id
1 'polypeptide(L)'
;MWVQDLALLVFRAFIRTPATTQRKQGMSYTSNEFTVDEVGFIQIALTKVLAAVARGELDLNRLAREELASRGLNDQGNWIGFDAAKKHHNV
;
A
#
# COMPACT_ATOMS: atom_id res chain seq x y z
N MET A 1 25.57 -55.77 11.48
CA MET A 1 25.03 -54.39 11.44
C MET A 1 24.81 -54.02 9.96
N TRP A 2 24.04 -54.85 9.23
CA TRP A 2 22.61 -54.73 8.85
C TRP A 2 22.32 -53.58 7.88
N VAL A 3 22.03 -53.95 6.64
CA VAL A 3 21.83 -53.10 5.43
C VAL A 3 20.45 -52.40 5.42
N GLN A 4 19.78 -52.30 6.57
CA GLN A 4 18.42 -51.75 6.69
C GLN A 4 18.39 -50.26 7.12
N ASP A 5 19.51 -49.70 7.60
CA ASP A 5 19.55 -48.32 8.12
C ASP A 5 19.82 -47.23 7.05
N LEU A 6 20.29 -47.60 5.86
CA LEU A 6 20.54 -46.62 4.79
C LEU A 6 19.27 -46.19 4.05
N ALA A 7 18.22 -47.02 4.04
CA ALA A 7 16.96 -46.69 3.38
C ALA A 7 16.19 -45.57 4.11
N LEU A 8 16.28 -45.50 5.44
CA LEU A 8 15.64 -44.45 6.25
C LEU A 8 16.38 -43.10 6.18
N LEU A 9 17.70 -43.13 5.98
CA LEU A 9 18.51 -41.90 5.90
C LEU A 9 18.23 -41.12 4.59
N VAL A 10 18.00 -41.84 3.48
CA VAL A 10 17.65 -41.22 2.20
C VAL A 10 16.18 -40.76 2.19
N PHE A 11 15.28 -41.49 2.87
CA PHE A 11 13.85 -41.12 2.94
C PHE A 11 13.57 -39.88 3.82
N ARG A 12 14.40 -39.62 4.84
CA ARG A 12 14.31 -38.40 5.67
C ARG A 12 14.98 -37.16 5.05
N ALA A 13 15.81 -37.34 4.03
CA ALA A 13 16.40 -36.22 3.28
C ALA A 13 15.45 -35.65 2.20
N PHE A 14 14.41 -36.40 1.80
CA PHE A 14 13.51 -36.03 0.71
C PHE A 14 12.19 -35.35 1.15
N ILE A 15 11.80 -35.45 2.43
CA ILE A 15 10.63 -34.74 2.98
C ILE A 15 11.09 -33.60 3.90
N ARG A 16 11.90 -32.70 3.35
CA ARG A 16 11.98 -31.32 3.85
C ARG A 16 11.91 -30.38 2.67
N THR A 17 10.78 -30.43 1.97
CA THR A 17 10.26 -29.23 1.32
C THR A 17 10.13 -28.19 2.43
N PRO A 18 10.88 -27.08 2.45
CA PRO A 18 10.37 -25.92 3.15
C PRO A 18 9.02 -25.65 2.49
N ALA A 19 7.94 -25.66 3.28
CA ALA A 19 6.77 -24.93 2.87
C ALA A 19 7.25 -23.49 2.72
N THR A 20 7.64 -23.11 1.49
CA THR A 20 7.67 -21.73 1.11
C THR A 20 6.22 -21.32 1.23
N THR A 21 5.88 -20.75 2.38
CA THR A 21 4.76 -19.83 2.48
C THR A 21 4.97 -18.90 1.31
N GLN A 22 4.18 -19.11 0.26
CA GLN A 22 4.04 -18.15 -0.80
C GLN A 22 3.61 -16.89 -0.06
N ARG A 23 4.54 -15.98 0.24
CA ARG A 23 4.16 -14.60 0.50
C ARG A 23 3.38 -14.26 -0.74
N LYS A 24 2.07 -14.16 -0.61
CA LYS A 24 1.20 -13.59 -1.63
C LYS A 24 1.93 -12.30 -2.00
N GLN A 25 2.60 -12.29 -3.16
CA GLN A 25 3.23 -11.08 -3.68
C GLN A 25 2.05 -10.22 -4.12
N GLY A 26 1.35 -9.67 -3.12
CA GLY A 26 0.39 -8.60 -3.32
C GLY A 26 1.17 -7.47 -3.98
N MET A 27 0.54 -6.83 -4.96
CA MET A 27 1.15 -5.72 -5.69
C MET A 27 1.85 -4.77 -4.70
N SER A 28 3.17 -4.65 -4.85
CA SER A 28 4.01 -3.87 -3.95
C SER A 28 4.15 -2.47 -4.52
N TYR A 29 3.39 -1.52 -3.99
CA TYR A 29 3.65 -0.10 -4.19
C TYR A 29 4.71 0.36 -3.20
N THR A 30 5.47 1.39 -3.59
CA THR A 30 6.18 2.20 -2.59
C THR A 30 5.12 3.05 -1.87
N SER A 31 4.57 2.51 -0.78
CA SER A 31 3.46 3.12 -0.03
C SER A 31 3.87 3.75 1.30
N ASN A 32 5.17 3.79 1.61
CA ASN A 32 5.71 4.28 2.89
C ASN A 32 4.96 3.66 4.08
N GLU A 33 4.33 4.49 4.92
CA GLU A 33 3.59 4.07 6.11
C GLU A 33 2.18 3.54 5.80
N PHE A 34 1.69 3.71 4.57
CA PHE A 34 0.37 3.27 4.16
C PHE A 34 0.36 1.80 3.71
N THR A 35 -0.71 1.10 4.04
CA THR A 35 -1.01 -0.24 3.57
C THR A 35 -1.55 -0.24 2.14
N VAL A 36 -1.48 -1.39 1.47
CA VAL A 36 -2.07 -1.58 0.13
C VAL A 36 -3.58 -1.27 0.13
N ASP A 37 -4.28 -1.52 1.23
CA ASP A 37 -5.71 -1.25 1.33
C ASP A 37 -6.00 0.26 1.42
N GLU A 38 -5.13 1.04 2.06
CA GLU A 38 -5.26 2.50 2.19
C GLU A 38 -4.94 3.24 0.89
N VAL A 39 -3.99 2.76 0.09
CA VAL A 39 -3.61 3.37 -1.22
C VAL A 39 -4.14 2.62 -2.44
N GLY A 40 -4.89 1.54 -2.23
CA GLY A 40 -5.38 0.65 -3.30
C GLY A 40 -6.30 1.35 -4.29
N PHE A 41 -6.93 2.47 -3.90
CA PHE A 41 -7.77 3.29 -4.78
C PHE A 41 -7.01 3.80 -6.03
N ILE A 42 -5.68 3.87 -6.00
CA ILE A 42 -4.86 4.24 -7.16
C ILE A 42 -5.01 3.25 -8.32
N GLN A 43 -5.28 1.97 -8.03
CA GLN A 43 -5.47 0.93 -9.06
C GLN A 43 -6.70 1.15 -9.93
N ILE A 44 -7.75 1.74 -9.35
CA ILE A 44 -9.02 1.98 -10.02
C ILE A 44 -9.12 3.40 -10.61
N ALA A 45 -8.07 4.21 -10.44
CA ALA A 45 -8.01 5.53 -11.04
C ALA A 45 -7.94 5.42 -12.58
N LEU A 46 -8.63 6.34 -13.27
CA LEU A 46 -8.59 6.40 -14.72
C LEU A 46 -7.14 6.64 -15.21
N THR A 47 -6.71 5.92 -16.24
CA THR A 47 -5.36 6.08 -16.83
C THR A 47 -5.06 7.53 -17.19
N LYS A 48 -6.05 8.29 -17.68
CA LYS A 48 -5.87 9.71 -18.02
C LYS A 48 -5.52 10.58 -16.81
N VAL A 49 -6.03 10.25 -15.63
CA VAL A 49 -5.73 10.96 -14.37
C VAL A 49 -4.31 10.62 -13.93
N LEU A 50 -3.94 9.35 -13.90
CA LEU A 50 -2.57 8.92 -13.57
C LEU A 50 -1.54 9.57 -14.50
N ALA A 51 -1.84 9.64 -15.79
CA ALA A 51 -0.96 10.27 -16.77
C ALA A 51 -0.83 11.80 -16.57
N ALA A 52 -1.92 12.49 -16.24
CA ALA A 52 -1.89 13.93 -15.94
C ALA A 52 -1.07 14.24 -14.68
N VAL A 53 -1.21 13.43 -13.62
CA VAL A 53 -0.40 13.54 -12.39
C VAL A 53 1.08 13.31 -12.70
N ALA A 54 1.41 12.27 -13.46
CA ALA A 54 2.80 11.97 -13.84
C ALA A 54 3.45 13.07 -14.68
N ARG A 55 2.67 13.82 -15.48
CA ARG A 55 3.14 14.99 -16.24
C ARG A 55 3.16 16.30 -15.43
N GLY A 56 2.67 16.29 -14.19
CA GLY A 56 2.54 17.50 -13.36
C GLY A 56 1.39 18.42 -13.78
N GLU A 57 0.47 17.96 -14.61
CA GLU A 57 -0.72 18.73 -15.04
C GLU A 57 -1.84 18.72 -13.99
N LEU A 58 -1.81 17.77 -13.06
CA LEU A 58 -2.74 17.65 -11.95
C LEU A 58 -1.99 17.54 -10.62
N ASP A 59 -2.20 18.50 -9.72
CA ASP A 59 -1.62 18.52 -8.37
C ASP A 59 -2.54 17.79 -7.37
N LEU A 60 -2.22 16.53 -7.07
CA LEU A 60 -2.96 15.74 -6.06
C LEU A 60 -2.82 16.30 -4.64
N ASN A 61 -1.72 16.98 -4.31
CA ASN A 61 -1.56 17.57 -2.98
C ASN A 61 -2.52 18.74 -2.81
N ARG A 62 -2.75 19.53 -3.87
CA ARG A 62 -3.79 20.57 -3.86
C ARG A 62 -5.18 19.96 -3.69
N LEU A 63 -5.52 18.92 -4.45
CA LEU A 63 -6.83 18.26 -4.30
C LEU A 63 -7.03 17.69 -2.90
N ALA A 64 -5.99 17.09 -2.31
CA ALA A 64 -6.06 16.61 -0.93
C ALA A 64 -6.35 17.73 0.08
N ARG A 65 -5.74 18.90 -0.10
CA ARG A 65 -6.02 20.09 0.74
C ARG A 65 -7.46 20.60 0.57
N GLU A 66 -7.97 20.64 -0.65
CA GLU A 66 -9.36 21.03 -0.94
C GLU A 66 -10.36 20.04 -0.29
N GLU A 67 -10.07 18.74 -0.35
CA GLU A 67 -10.86 17.70 0.34
C GLU A 67 -10.77 17.79 1.87
N LEU A 68 -9.59 18.03 2.44
CA LEU A 68 -9.45 18.20 3.89
C LEU A 68 -10.19 19.46 4.36
N ALA A 69 -10.10 20.57 3.62
CA ALA A 69 -10.82 21.79 3.92
C ALA A 69 -12.35 21.62 3.86
N SER A 70 -12.85 20.93 2.83
CA SER A 70 -14.29 20.65 2.69
C SER A 70 -14.81 19.74 3.80
N ARG A 71 -13.93 18.91 4.38
CA ARG A 71 -14.19 18.02 5.53
C ARG A 71 -13.90 18.67 6.87
N GLY A 72 -13.47 19.93 6.93
CA GLY A 72 -13.17 20.63 8.20
C GLY A 72 -11.93 20.11 8.94
N LEU A 73 -10.99 19.46 8.24
CA LEU A 73 -9.79 18.83 8.80
C LEU A 73 -8.52 19.67 8.50
N ASN A 74 -7.56 19.68 9.42
CA ASN A 74 -6.21 20.20 9.15
C ASN A 74 -5.30 19.16 8.47
N ASP A 75 -4.03 19.48 8.25
CA ASP A 75 -3.04 18.56 7.62
C ASP A 75 -2.63 17.36 8.49
N GLN A 76 -3.00 17.35 9.77
CA GLN A 76 -2.84 16.21 10.68
C GLN A 76 -4.10 15.34 10.74
N GLY A 77 -5.15 15.68 9.97
CA GLY A 77 -6.44 14.98 10.02
C GLY A 77 -7.30 15.32 11.23
N ASN A 78 -6.95 16.36 12.00
CA ASN A 78 -7.74 16.80 13.15
C ASN A 78 -8.88 17.74 12.71
N TRP A 79 -10.07 17.57 13.29
CA TRP A 79 -11.20 18.46 13.06
C TRP A 79 -10.94 19.84 13.67
N ILE A 80 -10.97 20.88 12.83
CA ILE A 80 -10.82 22.28 13.22
C ILE A 80 -11.99 23.16 12.77
N GLY A 81 -12.98 22.59 12.07
CA GLY A 81 -14.13 23.30 11.51
C GLY A 81 -13.87 23.87 10.11
N PHE A 82 -14.92 24.04 9.32
CA PHE A 82 -14.81 24.35 7.88
C PHE A 82 -14.06 25.65 7.58
N ASP A 83 -14.38 26.75 8.25
CA ASP A 83 -13.74 28.05 7.99
C ASP A 83 -12.27 28.06 8.40
N ALA A 84 -11.94 27.41 9.51
CA ALA A 84 -10.56 27.28 9.96
C ALA A 84 -9.77 26.37 9.01
N ALA A 85 -10.37 25.29 8.51
CA ALA A 85 -9.73 24.36 7.58
C ALA A 85 -9.44 25.01 6.22
N LYS A 86 -10.37 25.80 5.67
CA LYS A 86 -10.12 26.60 4.45
C LYS A 86 -8.93 27.53 4.61
N LYS A 87 -8.87 28.26 5.73
CA LYS A 87 -7.73 29.14 6.05
C LYS A 87 -6.43 28.37 6.24
N HIS A 88 -6.47 27.23 6.94
CA HIS A 88 -5.30 26.35 7.18
C HIS A 88 -4.70 25.85 5.86
N HIS A 89 -5.55 25.42 4.92
CA HIS A 89 -5.14 24.84 3.65
C HIS A 89 -4.92 25.86 2.52
N ASN A 90 -5.28 27.13 2.76
CA ASN A 90 -5.25 28.23 1.80
C ASN A 90 -6.07 27.91 0.52
N VAL A 91 -7.33 27.49 0.72
CA VAL A 91 -8.29 27.10 -0.34
C VAL A 91 -9.67 27.72 -0.13
#